data_AF-A0A1H1SX39-F1
#
_entry.id   AF-A0A1H1SX39-F1
#
_cell.length_a   1.000
_cell.length_b   1.000
_cell.length_c   1.000
_cell.angle_alpha   90.00
_cell.angle_beta   90.00
_cell.angle_gamma   90.00
#
_symmetry.space_group_name_H-M   'P 1'
#
loop_
_entity.id
_entity.type
_entity.pdbx_description
1 polymer ?
#
loop_
_entity_poly.entity_id
_entity_poly.type
_entity_poly.pdbx_seq_one_letter_code
_entity_poly.pdbx_strand_id
1 'polypeptide(L)'
;MEIRRAMPVIRTDEPAEARRFYEGFLGFRVAMDEDGMLMLVSRSTPTTQVIVAWPSATAVDPELLSVDVSIEVADVEAAYAAARSQALEMVRGLRDEPWGVRRFFVRDPSGHTINVASHL
;
A
#
# COMPACT_ATOMS: atom_id res chain seq x y z
N MET A 1 -18.26 0.53 4.41
CA MET A 1 -16.99 0.73 3.68
C MET A 1 -16.83 -0.43 2.71
N GLU A 2 -16.76 -0.17 1.42
CA GLU A 2 -16.49 -1.20 0.42
C GLU A 2 -14.98 -1.31 0.19
N ILE A 3 -14.42 -2.49 0.43
CA ILE A 3 -12.98 -2.79 0.26
C ILE A 3 -12.79 -3.44 -1.11
N ARG A 4 -11.87 -2.90 -1.91
CA ARG A 4 -11.54 -3.44 -3.24
C ARG A 4 -10.39 -4.44 -3.19
N ARG A 5 -9.36 -4.14 -2.38
CA ARG A 5 -8.19 -5.00 -2.18
C ARG A 5 -7.43 -4.61 -0.93
N ALA A 6 -6.68 -5.56 -0.38
CA ALA A 6 -5.68 -5.34 0.66
C ALA A 6 -4.34 -5.88 0.17
N MET A 7 -3.29 -5.09 0.37
CA MET A 7 -1.93 -5.33 -0.11
C MET A 7 -1.00 -5.25 1.10
N PRO A 8 -0.49 -6.40 1.61
CA PRO A 8 0.61 -6.36 2.57
C PRO A 8 1.81 -5.65 1.96
N VAL A 9 2.53 -4.89 2.79
CA VAL A 9 3.78 -4.23 2.43
C VAL A 9 4.93 -5.01 3.05
N ILE A 10 5.77 -5.62 2.22
CA ILE A 10 6.92 -6.40 2.64
C ILE A 10 8.18 -5.57 2.42
N ARG A 11 8.93 -5.35 3.51
CA ARG A 11 10.19 -4.60 3.47
C ARG A 11 11.34 -5.53 3.09
N THR A 12 12.27 -5.04 2.29
CA THR A 12 13.49 -5.78 1.91
C THR A 12 14.65 -4.83 1.72
N ASP A 13 15.87 -5.33 1.96
CA ASP A 13 17.12 -4.68 1.56
C ASP A 13 17.69 -5.28 0.24
N GLU A 14 17.02 -6.29 -0.33
CA GLU A 14 17.48 -7.06 -1.49
C GLU A 14 16.42 -7.09 -2.61
N PRO A 15 16.08 -5.94 -3.24
CA PRO A 15 14.96 -5.83 -4.18
C PRO A 15 15.06 -6.78 -5.39
N ALA A 16 16.29 -7.05 -5.86
CA ALA A 16 16.51 -7.97 -6.98
C ALA A 16 16.20 -9.43 -6.60
N GLU A 17 16.57 -9.88 -5.39
CA GLU A 17 16.20 -11.21 -4.89
C GLU A 17 14.70 -11.31 -4.61
N ALA A 18 14.10 -10.27 -4.02
CA ALA A 18 12.66 -10.23 -3.81
C ALA A 18 11.89 -10.35 -5.13
N ARG A 19 12.30 -9.63 -6.19
CA ARG A 19 11.69 -9.79 -7.53
C ARG A 19 11.81 -11.22 -8.04
N ARG A 20 13.01 -11.81 -8.01
CA ARG A 20 13.20 -13.21 -8.44
C ARG A 20 12.27 -14.18 -7.71
N PHE A 21 12.05 -13.95 -6.41
CA PHE A 21 11.15 -14.76 -5.61
C PHE A 21 9.67 -14.55 -5.98
N TYR A 22 9.16 -13.32 -5.93
CA TYR A 22 7.73 -13.07 -6.13
C TYR A 22 7.29 -13.21 -7.60
N GLU A 23 8.06 -12.66 -8.54
CA GLU A 23 7.73 -12.74 -9.97
C GLU A 23 8.18 -14.07 -10.58
N GLY A 24 9.42 -14.49 -10.31
CA GLY A 24 10.01 -15.68 -10.92
C GLY A 24 9.51 -16.99 -10.33
N PHE A 25 9.63 -17.17 -9.01
CA PHE A 25 9.24 -18.41 -8.35
C PHE A 25 7.73 -18.49 -8.09
N LEU A 26 7.14 -17.47 -7.45
CA LEU A 26 5.70 -17.47 -7.13
C LEU A 26 4.81 -17.12 -8.34
N GLY A 27 5.38 -16.56 -9.40
CA GLY A 27 4.65 -16.31 -10.66
C GLY A 27 3.74 -15.09 -10.66
N PHE A 28 3.88 -14.18 -9.69
CA PHE A 28 3.19 -12.89 -9.73
C PHE A 28 3.57 -12.12 -11.00
N ARG A 29 2.70 -11.20 -11.42
CA ARG A 29 3.02 -10.22 -12.46
C ARG A 29 3.34 -8.90 -11.77
N VAL A 30 4.41 -8.23 -12.19
CA VAL A 30 4.66 -6.83 -11.79
C VAL A 30 3.64 -5.92 -12.47
N ALA A 31 2.85 -5.20 -11.67
CA ALA A 31 1.89 -4.21 -12.13
C ALA A 31 2.43 -2.77 -12.03
N MET A 32 3.36 -2.53 -11.10
CA MET A 32 4.08 -1.27 -10.96
C MET A 32 5.52 -1.56 -10.53
N ASP A 33 6.45 -0.87 -11.16
CA ASP A 33 7.89 -1.02 -11.00
C ASP A 33 8.47 0.38 -10.91
N GLU A 34 8.62 0.87 -9.69
CA GLU A 34 9.12 2.21 -9.41
C GLU A 34 10.29 2.08 -8.45
N ASP A 35 11.17 3.08 -8.43
CA ASP A 35 12.24 3.05 -7.44
C ASP A 35 11.66 3.11 -6.01
N GLY A 36 12.19 2.27 -5.14
CA GLY A 36 11.69 2.04 -3.78
C GLY A 36 10.51 1.05 -3.66
N MET A 37 9.88 0.60 -4.75
CA MET A 37 8.78 -0.38 -4.65
C MET A 37 8.47 -1.24 -5.89
N LEU A 38 7.95 -2.44 -5.63
CA LEU A 38 7.23 -3.27 -6.60
C LEU A 38 5.79 -3.45 -6.13
N MET A 39 4.82 -3.27 -7.03
CA MET A 39 3.46 -3.78 -6.84
C MET A 39 3.28 -5.03 -7.69
N LEU A 40 2.99 -6.15 -7.02
CA LEU A 40 2.86 -7.47 -7.62
C LEU A 40 1.42 -7.93 -7.53
N VAL A 41 0.88 -8.49 -8.62
CA VAL A 41 -0.51 -8.93 -8.71
C VAL A 41 -0.58 -10.38 -9.17
N SER A 42 -1.50 -11.15 -8.60
CA SER A 42 -1.78 -12.50 -9.08
C SER A 42 -2.33 -12.44 -10.51
N ARG A 43 -1.91 -13.41 -11.32
CA ARG A 43 -2.37 -13.55 -12.71
C ARG A 43 -3.80 -14.07 -12.80
N SER A 44 -4.25 -14.85 -11.83
CA SER A 44 -5.58 -15.47 -11.81
C SER A 44 -6.59 -14.68 -10.98
N THR A 45 -6.13 -13.95 -9.97
CA THR A 45 -6.99 -13.22 -9.03
C THR A 45 -6.46 -11.79 -8.88
N PRO A 46 -6.93 -10.82 -9.69
CA PRO A 46 -6.34 -9.48 -9.72
C PRO A 46 -6.31 -8.74 -8.38
N THR A 47 -7.17 -9.09 -7.43
CA THR A 47 -7.20 -8.49 -6.07
C THR A 47 -6.22 -9.13 -5.09
N THR A 48 -5.61 -10.25 -5.43
CA THR A 48 -4.50 -10.84 -4.65
C THR A 48 -3.22 -10.14 -5.04
N GLN A 49 -2.72 -9.30 -4.15
CA GLN A 49 -1.61 -8.40 -4.44
C GLN A 49 -0.67 -8.27 -3.25
N VAL A 50 0.59 -7.97 -3.53
CA VAL A 50 1.60 -7.66 -2.51
C VAL A 50 2.43 -6.48 -2.99
N ILE A 51 2.82 -5.63 -2.04
CA ILE A 51 3.78 -4.57 -2.27
C ILE A 51 5.10 -5.01 -1.65
N VAL A 52 6.19 -4.89 -2.39
CA VAL A 52 7.55 -5.04 -1.85
C VAL A 52 8.19 -3.67 -1.87
N ALA A 53 8.70 -3.20 -0.74
CA ALA A 53 9.29 -1.87 -0.60
C ALA A 53 10.72 -1.96 -0.03
N TRP A 54 11.58 -1.04 -0.45
CA TRP A 54 12.96 -0.93 0.03
C TRP A 54 13.37 0.53 0.21
N PRO A 55 14.35 0.82 1.07
CA PRO A 55 14.95 2.16 1.16
C PRO A 55 15.57 2.59 -0.16
N SER A 56 15.15 3.75 -0.67
CA SER A 56 15.84 4.43 -1.77
C SER A 56 15.78 5.94 -1.61
N ALA A 57 16.85 6.62 -2.01
CA ALA A 57 16.93 8.09 -1.99
C ALA A 57 16.02 8.74 -3.04
N THR A 58 15.66 8.00 -4.09
CA THR A 58 14.79 8.45 -5.19
C THR A 58 13.44 7.74 -5.19
N ALA A 59 13.06 7.14 -4.04
CA ALA A 59 11.78 6.46 -3.91
C ALA A 59 10.62 7.40 -4.25
N VAL A 60 9.68 6.91 -5.08
CA VAL A 60 8.47 7.68 -5.44
C VAL A 60 7.59 7.94 -4.22
N ASP A 61 7.55 6.98 -3.30
CA ASP A 61 6.79 7.04 -2.05
C ASP A 61 7.65 6.57 -0.87
N PRO A 62 8.45 7.47 -0.25
CA PRO A 62 9.31 7.12 0.87
C PRO A 62 8.50 6.74 2.13
N GLU A 63 7.26 7.21 2.25
CA GLU A 63 6.41 6.90 3.41
C GLU A 63 5.89 5.46 3.38
N LEU A 64 5.95 4.77 2.23
CA LEU A 64 5.52 3.38 2.09
C LEU A 64 6.23 2.43 3.04
N LEU A 65 7.50 2.72 3.39
CA LEU A 65 8.25 1.94 4.39
C LEU A 65 7.67 2.04 5.80
N SER A 66 6.81 3.01 6.09
CA SER A 66 6.10 3.12 7.36
C SER A 66 4.75 2.39 7.37
N VAL A 67 4.29 1.88 6.22
CA VAL A 67 3.01 1.20 6.04
C VAL A 67 3.20 -0.31 6.16
N ASP A 68 2.28 -0.99 6.84
CA ASP A 68 2.29 -2.45 6.95
C ASP A 68 1.28 -3.10 6.00
N VAL A 69 0.12 -2.46 5.82
CA VAL A 69 -0.91 -2.88 4.85
C VAL A 69 -1.51 -1.68 4.15
N SER A 70 -1.64 -1.78 2.83
CA SER A 70 -2.37 -0.82 2.01
C SER A 70 -3.73 -1.39 1.61
N ILE A 71 -4.80 -0.69 1.94
CA ILE A 71 -6.18 -1.08 1.64
C ILE A 71 -6.76 -0.08 0.65
N GLU A 72 -7.20 -0.57 -0.51
CA GLU A 72 -8.00 0.23 -1.41
C GLU A 72 -9.48 0.13 -1.04
N VAL A 73 -10.13 1.28 -0.89
CA VAL A 73 -11.56 1.41 -0.63
C VAL A 73 -12.24 2.12 -1.78
N ALA A 74 -13.56 1.92 -1.93
CA ALA A 74 -14.33 2.61 -2.96
C ALA A 74 -14.47 4.12 -2.72
N ASP A 75 -14.46 4.54 -1.44
CA ASP A 75 -14.62 5.94 -1.03
C ASP A 75 -13.73 6.22 0.19
N VAL A 76 -12.58 6.85 -0.05
CA VAL A 76 -11.60 7.21 0.99
C VAL A 76 -12.08 8.36 1.86
N GLU A 77 -12.92 9.27 1.36
CA GLU A 77 -13.47 10.39 2.14
C GLU A 77 -14.43 9.87 3.21
N ALA A 78 -15.35 8.98 2.82
CA ALA A 78 -16.25 8.33 3.75
C ALA A 78 -15.49 7.48 4.80
N ALA A 79 -14.43 6.78 4.37
CA ALA A 79 -13.57 6.03 5.28
C ALA A 79 -12.85 6.94 6.29
N TYR A 80 -12.29 8.06 5.81
CA TYR A 80 -11.60 9.03 6.64
C TYR A 80 -12.55 9.70 7.65
N ALA A 81 -13.74 10.11 7.21
CA ALA A 81 -14.76 10.68 8.10
C ALA A 81 -15.16 9.71 9.22
N ALA A 82 -15.32 8.42 8.89
CA ALA A 82 -15.62 7.36 9.87
C ALA A 82 -14.46 7.12 10.84
N ALA A 83 -13.21 7.21 10.39
CA ALA A 83 -12.03 7.08 11.25
C ALA A 83 -11.96 8.25 12.25
N ARG A 84 -12.25 9.47 11.78
CA ARG A 84 -12.28 10.69 12.59
C ARG A 84 -13.40 10.68 13.63
N SER A 85 -14.60 10.22 13.28
CA SER A 85 -15.72 10.13 14.23
C SER A 85 -15.49 9.12 15.35
N GLN A 86 -14.70 8.08 15.07
CA GLN A 86 -14.27 7.08 16.05
C GLN A 86 -13.01 7.49 16.83
N ALA A 87 -12.47 8.69 16.59
CA ALA A 87 -11.24 9.19 17.20
C ALA A 87 -10.04 8.22 17.06
N LEU A 88 -9.95 7.51 15.92
CA LEU A 88 -8.81 6.65 15.63
C LEU A 88 -7.54 7.48 15.47
N GLU A 89 -6.39 6.89 15.81
CA GLU A 89 -5.11 7.55 15.70
C GLU A 89 -4.72 7.74 14.22
N MET A 90 -4.72 9.00 13.78
CA MET A 90 -4.29 9.38 12.44
C MET A 90 -2.78 9.52 12.42
N VAL A 91 -2.10 8.54 11.80
CA VAL A 91 -0.65 8.61 11.54
C VAL A 91 -0.37 9.72 10.52
N ARG A 92 -1.26 9.86 9.53
CA ARG A 92 -1.15 10.86 8.46
C ARG A 92 -2.54 11.23 7.93
N GLY A 93 -2.82 12.53 7.79
CA GLY A 93 -4.12 13.02 7.30
C GLY A 93 -4.40 12.73 5.82
N LEU A 94 -5.66 12.85 5.41
CA LEU A 94 -6.09 12.64 4.02
C LEU A 94 -5.49 13.69 3.07
N ARG A 95 -4.85 13.24 1.98
CA ARG A 95 -4.35 14.12 0.92
C ARG A 95 -4.24 13.37 -0.42
N ASP A 96 -4.05 14.15 -1.47
CA ASP A 96 -3.74 13.66 -2.82
C ASP A 96 -2.23 13.48 -2.99
N GLU A 97 -1.85 12.39 -3.62
CA GLU A 97 -0.48 12.08 -4.00
C GLU A 97 -0.28 12.33 -5.52
N PRO A 98 0.93 12.71 -5.96
CA PRO A 98 1.18 13.10 -7.35
C PRO A 98 0.98 11.96 -8.36
N TRP A 99 0.92 10.72 -7.92
CA TRP A 99 0.64 9.53 -8.74
C TRP A 99 -0.84 9.15 -8.80
N GLY A 100 -1.77 10.08 -8.50
CA GLY A 100 -3.20 9.90 -8.76
C GLY A 100 -3.93 9.05 -7.72
N VAL A 101 -3.46 9.05 -6.47
CA VAL A 101 -4.09 8.37 -5.34
C VAL A 101 -4.40 9.37 -4.25
N ARG A 102 -5.59 9.26 -3.65
CA ARG A 102 -5.95 9.98 -2.43
C ARG A 102 -5.96 9.01 -1.26
N ARG A 103 -5.24 9.32 -0.19
CA ARG A 103 -5.05 8.37 0.92
C ARG A 103 -4.82 9.05 2.27
N PHE A 104 -5.05 8.31 3.35
CA PHE A 104 -4.68 8.66 4.73
C PHE A 104 -4.08 7.44 5.43
N PHE A 105 -3.32 7.65 6.49
CA PHE A 105 -2.77 6.56 7.30
C PHE A 105 -3.38 6.57 8.70
N VAL A 106 -3.79 5.40 9.16
CA VAL A 106 -4.41 5.18 10.47
C VAL A 106 -3.69 4.04 11.19
N ARG A 107 -3.57 4.14 12.50
CA ARG A 107 -3.04 3.06 13.33
C ARG A 107 -4.15 2.11 13.72
N ASP A 108 -3.91 0.81 13.54
CA ASP A 108 -4.82 -0.22 14.02
C ASP A 108 -4.62 -0.49 15.53
N PRO A 109 -5.50 -1.27 16.18
CA PRO A 109 -5.37 -1.59 17.60
C PRO A 109 -4.11 -2.39 17.98
N SER A 110 -3.44 -3.02 17.01
CA SER A 110 -2.20 -3.78 17.19
C SER A 110 -0.95 -2.94 16.95
N GLY A 111 -1.10 -1.67 16.57
CA GLY A 111 -0.01 -0.74 16.30
C GLY A 111 0.47 -0.71 14.85
N HIS A 112 -0.16 -1.46 13.94
CA HIS A 112 0.17 -1.46 12.53
C HIS A 112 -0.31 -0.18 11.85
N THR A 113 0.49 0.32 10.91
CA THR A 113 0.11 1.47 10.09
C THR A 113 -0.62 1.00 8.84
N ILE A 114 -1.87 1.39 8.71
CA ILE A 114 -2.74 1.05 7.59
C ILE A 114 -2.85 2.25 6.67
N ASN A 115 -2.41 2.08 5.42
CA ASN A 115 -2.72 3.03 4.35
C ASN A 115 -4.12 2.74 3.82
N VAL A 116 -5.01 3.73 3.84
CA VAL A 116 -6.36 3.62 3.26
C VAL A 116 -6.45 4.57 2.09
N ALA A 117 -6.71 4.04 0.90
CA ALA A 117 -6.55 4.76 -0.36
C ALA A 117 -7.71 4.55 -1.33
N SER A 118 -7.93 5.54 -2.20
CA SER A 118 -8.72 5.41 -3.44
C SER A 118 -7.97 6.09 -4.59
N HIS A 119 -8.18 5.60 -5.81
CA HIS A 119 -7.75 6.32 -7.01
C HIS A 119 -8.57 7.61 -7.18
N LEU A 120 -7.92 8.66 -7.70
CA LEU A 120 -8.55 9.92 -8.09
C LEU A 120 -9.29 9.82 -9.43
#